data_AF-A0A438VX96-F1
#
_entry.id   AF-A0A438VX96-F1
#
_cell.length_a   1.000
_cell.length_b   1.000
_cell.length_c   1.000
_cell.angle_alpha   90.00
_cell.angle_beta   90.00
_cell.angle_gamma   90.00
#
_symmetry.space_group_name_H-M   'P 1'
#
loop_
_entity.id
_entity.type
_entity.pdbx_description
1 polymer ?
#
loop_
_entity_poly.entity_id
_entity_poly.type
_entity_poly.pdbx_seq_one_letter_code
_entity_poly.pdbx_strand_id
1 'polypeptide(L)'
;LIGSPSGYVGFEQGGLLVNAIKKHPHCLLLLDEIEKAHSNVYDLLLQVMDNATLSDNLGNQASFKHVILIMTSNVGSKDKDTLGFFSAKNTKYDK
;
A
#
# COMPACT_ATOMS: atom_id res chain seq x y z
N LEU A 1 5.77 -10.32 2.34
CA LEU A 1 5.32 -10.06 0.95
C LEU A 1 6.27 -10.67 -0.09
N ILE A 2 7.59 -10.42 0.04
CA ILE A 2 8.65 -10.94 -0.85
C ILE A 2 9.38 -12.21 -0.31
N GLY A 3 8.85 -12.83 0.75
CA GLY A 3 9.44 -14.02 1.38
C GLY A 3 10.43 -13.67 2.50
N SER A 4 10.84 -14.68 3.26
CA SER A 4 11.88 -14.53 4.29
C SER A 4 13.27 -14.37 3.63
N PRO A 5 14.27 -13.77 4.31
CA PRO A 5 15.65 -13.78 3.83
C PRO A 5 16.27 -15.18 3.88
N SER A 6 17.38 -15.40 3.17
CA SER A 6 18.14 -16.66 3.25
C SER A 6 18.56 -16.96 4.69
N GLY A 7 18.37 -18.21 5.12
CA GLY A 7 18.67 -18.65 6.49
C GLY A 7 17.50 -18.53 7.49
N TYR A 8 16.34 -18.02 7.08
CA TYR A 8 15.14 -17.94 7.93
C TYR A 8 14.07 -18.94 7.48
N VAL A 9 13.22 -19.35 8.43
CA VAL A 9 12.06 -20.20 8.13
C VAL A 9 11.16 -19.52 7.09
N GLY A 10 10.77 -20.30 6.08
CA GLY A 10 9.93 -19.83 4.98
C GLY A 10 10.66 -19.15 3.83
N PHE A 11 12.00 -19.19 3.80
CA PHE A 11 12.79 -18.75 2.65
C PHE A 11 12.37 -19.48 1.36
N GLU A 12 12.24 -20.81 1.40
CA GLU A 12 11.90 -21.61 0.21
C GLU A 12 10.47 -21.43 -0.30
N GLN A 13 9.59 -20.79 0.47
CA GLN A 13 8.21 -20.52 0.05
C GLN A 13 8.11 -19.31 -0.89
N GLY A 14 9.19 -18.52 -0.99
CA GLY A 14 9.26 -17.35 -1.85
C GLY A 14 8.32 -16.21 -1.45
N GLY A 15 8.15 -15.26 -2.37
CA GLY A 15 7.31 -14.10 -2.16
C GLY A 15 5.83 -14.42 -2.33
N LEU A 16 5.05 -14.34 -1.25
CA LEU A 16 3.59 -14.52 -1.29
C LEU A 16 2.92 -13.63 -2.37
N LEU A 17 3.32 -12.35 -2.45
CA LEU A 17 2.76 -11.43 -3.43
C LEU A 17 3.22 -11.76 -4.86
N VAL A 18 4.51 -12.06 -5.03
CA VAL A 18 5.09 -12.46 -6.33
C VAL A 18 4.39 -13.73 -6.85
N ASN A 19 4.20 -14.72 -6.00
CA ASN A 19 3.51 -15.97 -6.32
C ASN A 19 2.03 -15.74 -6.67
N ALA A 20 1.34 -14.88 -5.92
CA ALA A 20 -0.07 -14.55 -6.18
C ALA A 20 -0.25 -13.88 -7.55
N ILE A 21 0.59 -12.90 -7.90
CA ILE A 21 0.53 -12.21 -9.20
C ILE A 21 0.94 -13.13 -10.35
N LYS A 22 1.94 -14.00 -10.17
CA LYS A 22 2.29 -15.01 -11.19
C LYS A 22 1.11 -15.96 -11.48
N LYS A 23 0.36 -16.35 -10.44
CA LYS A 23 -0.80 -17.22 -10.58
C LYS A 23 -2.01 -16.48 -11.19
N HIS A 24 -2.18 -15.20 -10.88
CA HIS A 24 -3.29 -14.36 -11.32
C HIS A 24 -2.79 -13.02 -11.89
N PRO A 25 -2.23 -13.00 -13.11
CA PRO A 25 -1.55 -11.82 -13.66
C PRO A 25 -2.49 -10.69 -14.10
N HIS A 26 -3.79 -10.98 -14.22
CA HIS A 26 -4.84 -10.01 -14.52
C HIS A 26 -5.78 -9.92 -13.32
N CYS A 27 -5.49 -9.00 -12.41
CA CYS A 27 -6.27 -8.88 -11.17
C CYS A 27 -6.30 -7.44 -10.67
N LEU A 28 -7.19 -7.23 -9.70
CA LEU A 28 -7.20 -6.05 -8.86
C LEU A 28 -6.51 -6.40 -7.56
N LEU A 29 -5.45 -5.67 -7.23
CA LEU A 29 -4.73 -5.78 -5.97
C LEU A 29 -5.15 -4.61 -5.07
N LEU A 30 -5.84 -4.92 -3.97
CA LEU A 30 -6.20 -3.95 -2.95
C LEU A 30 -5.18 -3.98 -1.81
N LEU A 31 -4.60 -2.83 -1.49
CA LEU A 31 -3.84 -2.61 -0.27
C LEU A 31 -4.63 -1.65 0.62
N ASP A 32 -5.13 -2.16 1.74
CA ASP A 32 -5.93 -1.38 2.67
C ASP A 32 -5.06 -0.77 3.79
N GLU A 33 -5.50 0.39 4.28
CA GLU A 33 -4.84 1.16 5.34
C GLU A 33 -3.32 1.26 5.17
N ILE A 34 -2.87 1.65 3.96
CA ILE A 34 -1.44 1.59 3.59
C ILE A 34 -0.55 2.42 4.53
N GLU A 35 -1.10 3.46 5.18
CA GLU A 35 -0.39 4.27 6.18
C GLU A 35 0.10 3.49 7.39
N LYS A 36 -0.51 2.32 7.70
CA LYS A 36 -0.11 1.46 8.82
C LYS A 36 0.97 0.45 8.41
N ALA A 37 1.29 0.35 7.12
CA ALA A 37 2.31 -0.57 6.65
C ALA A 37 3.71 -0.15 7.13
N HIS A 38 4.57 -1.14 7.37
CA HIS A 38 5.98 -0.89 7.66
C HIS A 38 6.64 -0.18 6.48
N SER A 39 7.63 0.69 6.75
CA SER A 39 8.30 1.51 5.72
C SER A 39 8.82 0.69 4.53
N ASN A 40 9.38 -0.50 4.79
CA ASN A 40 9.85 -1.42 3.74
C ASN A 40 8.79 -1.82 2.71
N VAL A 41 7.49 -1.66 2.99
CA VAL A 41 6.44 -1.90 2.00
C VAL A 41 6.47 -0.84 0.91
N TYR A 42 6.81 0.41 1.24
CA TYR A 42 6.94 1.47 0.26
C TYR A 42 8.07 1.21 -0.73
N ASP A 43 9.19 0.60 -0.31
CA ASP A 43 10.27 0.22 -1.22
C ASP A 43 9.80 -0.78 -2.29
N LEU A 44 8.94 -1.73 -1.89
CA LEU A 44 8.33 -2.68 -2.83
C LEU A 44 7.37 -1.98 -3.79
N LEU A 45 6.58 -1.02 -3.29
CA LEU A 45 5.66 -0.24 -4.10
C LEU A 45 6.40 0.64 -5.10
N LEU A 46 7.49 1.28 -4.69
CA LEU A 46 8.36 2.04 -5.58
C LEU A 46 8.89 1.16 -6.72
N GLN A 47 9.37 -0.06 -6.40
CA GLN A 47 9.81 -1.00 -7.43
C GLN A 47 8.69 -1.34 -8.43
N VAL A 48 7.47 -1.56 -7.94
CA VAL A 48 6.30 -1.85 -8.77
C VAL A 48 5.90 -0.65 -9.62
N MET A 49 5.94 0.56 -9.07
CA MET A 49 5.54 1.78 -9.77
C MET A 49 6.55 2.19 -10.84
N ASP A 50 7.85 1.97 -10.62
CA ASP A 50 8.90 2.30 -11.57
C ASP A 50 9.01 1.28 -12.70
N ASN A 51 9.12 -0.01 -12.34
CA ASN A 51 9.48 -1.07 -13.30
C ASN A 51 8.32 -1.99 -13.67
N ALA A 52 7.12 -1.76 -13.13
CA ALA A 52 5.97 -2.66 -13.26
C ALA A 52 6.32 -4.12 -12.90
N THR A 53 7.28 -4.33 -12.00
CA THR A 53 7.72 -5.66 -11.56
C THR A 53 8.03 -5.69 -10.08
N LEU A 54 7.90 -6.87 -9.49
CA LEU A 54 8.31 -7.15 -8.12
C LEU A 54 9.15 -8.42 -8.09
N SER A 55 10.24 -8.41 -7.33
CA SER A 55 11.11 -9.56 -7.15
C SER A 55 11.05 -10.06 -5.71
N ASP A 56 11.13 -11.38 -5.53
CA ASP A 56 11.26 -12.00 -4.22
C ASP A 56 12.73 -12.30 -3.87
N ASN A 57 12.98 -12.74 -2.63
CA ASN A 57 14.34 -13.05 -2.15
C ASN A 57 14.95 -14.31 -2.79
N LEU A 58 14.17 -15.11 -3.51
CA LEU A 58 14.63 -16.27 -4.27
C LEU A 58 15.00 -15.89 -5.72
N GLY A 59 14.80 -14.63 -6.12
CA GLY A 59 15.03 -14.16 -7.48
C GLY A 59 13.86 -14.40 -8.43
N ASN A 60 12.70 -14.86 -7.94
CA ASN A 60 11.50 -14.90 -8.77
C ASN A 60 11.00 -13.49 -9.01
N GLN A 61 10.49 -13.24 -10.22
CA GLN A 61 9.92 -11.95 -10.59
C GLN A 61 8.46 -12.11 -11.06
N ALA A 62 7.62 -11.13 -10.72
CA ALA A 62 6.25 -11.01 -11.21
C ALA A 62 6.06 -9.67 -11.93
N SER A 63 5.27 -9.67 -13.01
CA SER A 63 4.89 -8.48 -13.77
C SER A 63 3.56 -7.92 -13.28
N PHE A 64 3.51 -6.61 -13.06
CA PHE A 64 2.33 -5.85 -12.63
C PHE A 64 1.68 -5.07 -13.77
N LYS A 65 2.14 -5.24 -15.02
CA LYS A 65 1.65 -4.50 -16.19
C LYS A 65 0.13 -4.61 -16.43
N HIS A 66 -0.50 -5.68 -15.96
CA HIS A 66 -1.96 -5.89 -16.09
C HIS A 66 -2.66 -6.00 -14.74
N VAL A 67 -2.03 -5.48 -13.68
CA VAL A 67 -2.58 -5.45 -12.33
C VAL A 67 -3.09 -4.05 -12.06
N ILE A 68 -4.35 -3.93 -11.68
CA ILE A 68 -4.90 -2.67 -11.17
C ILE A 68 -4.58 -2.62 -9.68
N LEU A 69 -3.66 -1.74 -9.30
CA LEU A 69 -3.32 -1.50 -7.90
C LEU A 69 -4.25 -0.43 -7.32
N ILE A 70 -5.04 -0.81 -6.32
CA ILE A 70 -5.87 0.10 -5.52
C ILE A 70 -5.29 0.17 -4.12
N MET A 71 -5.08 1.39 -3.62
CA MET A 71 -4.63 1.64 -2.26
C MET A 71 -5.65 2.52 -1.55
N THR A 72 -5.96 2.19 -0.31
CA THR A 72 -6.82 3.01 0.56
C THR A 72 -6.02 3.50 1.76
N SER A 73 -6.35 4.70 2.23
CA SER A 73 -5.73 5.30 3.39
C SER A 73 -6.70 6.13 4.19
N ASN A 74 -6.62 6.03 5.52
CA ASN A 74 -7.46 6.79 6.43
C ASN A 74 -6.83 8.12 6.89
N VAL A 75 -5.64 8.48 6.38
CA VAL A 75 -4.90 9.70 6.79
C VAL A 75 -5.74 10.98 6.60
N GLY A 76 -6.57 11.04 5.55
CA GLY A 76 -7.44 12.20 5.26
C GLY A 76 -8.80 12.22 5.97
N SER A 77 -9.10 11.26 6.84
CA SER A 77 -10.42 11.14 7.46
C SER A 77 -10.69 12.13 8.61
N LYS A 78 -9.62 12.75 9.15
CA LYS A 78 -9.71 13.66 10.32
C LYS A 78 -10.00 15.11 9.97
N ASP A 79 -9.70 15.55 8.75
CA ASP A 79 -9.92 16.93 8.31
C ASP A 79 -11.28 17.08 7.62
N LYS A 80 -12.35 16.86 8.38
CA LYS A 80 -13.60 17.55 8.11
C LYS A 80 -13.65 18.78 9.00
N ASP A 81 -12.79 19.75 8.70
CA ASP A 81 -13.19 21.13 8.98
C ASP A 81 -14.55 21.29 8.32
N THR A 82 -15.59 21.55 9.12
CA THR A 82 -16.91 21.85 8.62
C THR A 82 -16.79 23.06 7.70
N LEU A 83 -16.65 22.82 6.40
CA LEU A 83 -16.65 23.86 5.38
C LEU A 83 -18.10 24.35 5.27
N GLY A 84 -18.45 25.29 6.13
CA GLY A 84 -19.81 25.81 6.26
C GLY A 84 -19.82 27.08 7.08
N PHE A 85 -20.77 27.95 6.76
CA PHE A 85 -20.99 29.32 7.30
C PHE A 85 -21.13 29.44 8.84
N PHE A 86 -20.91 28.37 9.61
CA PHE A 86 -21.01 28.33 11.06
C PHE A 86 -19.67 28.53 11.80
N SER A 87 -18.53 28.60 11.10
CA SER A 87 -17.22 28.85 11.74
C SER A 87 -17.06 30.28 12.30
N ALA A 88 -17.91 31.22 11.88
CA ALA A 88 -17.87 32.61 12.34
C ALA A 88 -19.11 32.97 13.16
N LYS A 89 -19.14 32.60 14.45
CA LYS A 89 -19.94 33.30 15.49
C LYS A 89 -19.59 32.79 16.90
N ASN A 90 -18.41 33.16 17.40
CA ASN A 90 -18.20 33.15 18.85
C ASN A 90 -17.15 34.17 19.33
N THR A 91 -17.20 35.38 18.76
CA THR A 91 -16.52 36.54 19.34
C THR A 91 -17.43 37.75 19.24
N LYS A 92 -18.12 38.03 20.34
CA LYS A 92 -18.61 39.33 20.84
C LYS A 92 -20.01 39.16 21.42
N TYR A 93 -20.08 38.96 22.73
CA TYR A 93 -20.92 39.71 23.68
C TYR A 93 -20.76 39.08 25.07
N ASP A 94 -19.63 39.37 25.73
CA ASP A 94 -19.63 39.42 27.19
C ASP A 94 -19.83 40.90 27.55
N LYS A 95 -20.97 41.19 28.16
CA LYS A 95 -21.28 42.46 28.85
C LYS A 95 -20.74 42.40 30.27
#